data_AF-A0AA40EK58-F1
#
_entry.id   AF-A0AA40EK58-F1
#
_cell.length_a   1.000
_cell.length_b   1.000
_cell.length_c   1.000
_cell.angle_alpha   90.00
_cell.angle_beta   90.00
_cell.angle_gamma   90.00
#
_symmetry.space_group_name_H-M   'P 1'
#
loop_
_entity.id
_entity.type
_entity.pdbx_description
1 polymer ?
#
loop_
_entity_poly.entity_id
_entity_poly.type
_entity_poly.pdbx_seq_one_letter_code
_entity_poly.pdbx_strand_id
1 'polypeptide(L)'
;MAPLALSSLVLFGVGITALVYPWPRETNTAAAPLDAQTPKPTAPAALHHLLKRQNNDQTVLLAPDNTCGYVSGQSAAAYTCVGTTNRCVFVTAFDGGYGAAGCCDNLECGFRVACVDYAQLESSDCDASCQSDTFTEKCTLSAVPFCNTIEFAGGVTDYFCNSLRVSTAQRAPHLINKETLR
;
A
#
# COMPACT_ATOMS: atom_id res chain seq x y z
N MET A 1 -96.74 -35.42 31.52
CA MET A 1 -96.38 -35.89 30.17
C MET A 1 -95.78 -34.72 29.42
N ALA A 2 -94.46 -34.69 29.30
CA ALA A 2 -93.68 -33.61 28.68
C ALA A 2 -92.84 -34.19 27.52
N PRO A 3 -92.59 -33.43 26.45
CA PRO A 3 -92.39 -33.98 25.11
C PRO A 3 -90.92 -34.13 24.69
N LEU A 4 -90.77 -34.97 23.67
CA LEU A 4 -89.59 -35.30 22.87
C LEU A 4 -88.61 -34.12 22.65
N ALA A 5 -87.36 -34.32 23.06
CA ALA A 5 -86.24 -33.44 22.73
C ALA A 5 -85.77 -33.73 21.29
N LEU A 6 -85.97 -32.76 20.39
CA LEU A 6 -85.48 -32.77 19.02
C LEU A 6 -84.03 -32.27 18.96
N SER A 7 -83.14 -33.11 18.42
CA SER A 7 -81.75 -32.82 18.10
C SER A 7 -81.61 -31.67 17.11
N SER A 8 -80.65 -30.77 17.34
CA SER A 8 -80.12 -29.86 16.31
C SER A 8 -78.61 -29.77 16.48
N LEU A 9 -77.89 -30.47 15.60
CA LEU A 9 -76.43 -30.45 15.52
C LEU A 9 -76.03 -29.25 14.63
N VAL A 10 -75.48 -28.19 15.21
CA VAL A 10 -74.97 -27.03 14.46
C VAL A 10 -73.51 -27.29 14.12
N LEU A 11 -73.22 -27.61 12.86
CA LEU A 11 -71.85 -27.65 12.34
C LEU A 11 -71.37 -26.22 12.08
N PHE A 12 -70.41 -25.74 12.87
CA PHE A 12 -69.66 -24.52 12.58
C PHE A 12 -68.56 -24.86 11.57
N GLY A 13 -68.74 -24.44 10.32
CA GLY A 13 -67.69 -24.51 9.29
C GLY A 13 -66.66 -23.42 9.50
N VAL A 14 -65.38 -23.79 9.62
CA VAL A 14 -64.27 -22.83 9.65
C VAL A 14 -63.84 -22.56 8.21
N GLY A 15 -64.12 -21.36 7.69
CA GLY A 15 -63.62 -20.93 6.39
C GLY A 15 -62.19 -20.44 6.51
N ILE A 16 -61.22 -21.21 6.00
CA ILE A 16 -59.84 -20.73 5.81
C ILE A 16 -59.73 -20.03 4.45
N THR A 17 -59.58 -18.71 4.45
CA THR A 17 -59.16 -17.98 3.25
C THR A 17 -57.65 -18.10 3.11
N ALA A 18 -57.18 -18.92 2.17
CA ALA A 18 -55.78 -18.95 1.79
C ALA A 18 -55.42 -17.64 1.07
N LEU A 19 -54.75 -16.73 1.76
CA LEU A 19 -54.08 -15.60 1.11
C LEU A 19 -52.92 -16.17 0.28
N VAL A 20 -53.10 -16.21 -1.04
CA VAL A 20 -52.02 -16.53 -1.97
C VAL A 20 -51.02 -15.36 -1.92
N TYR A 21 -49.97 -15.52 -1.11
CA TYR A 21 -48.80 -14.66 -1.20
C TYR A 21 -48.13 -14.93 -2.56
N PRO A 22 -47.96 -13.92 -3.43
CA PRO A 22 -47.11 -14.09 -4.60
C PRO A 22 -45.67 -14.25 -4.11
N TRP A 23 -45.20 -15.50 -4.10
CA TRP A 23 -43.78 -15.78 -3.92
C TRP A 23 -42.97 -15.04 -4.99
N PRO A 24 -41.77 -14.53 -4.67
CA PRO A 24 -40.89 -13.95 -5.68
C PRO A 24 -40.67 -14.98 -6.78
N ARG A 25 -41.02 -14.62 -8.01
CA ARG A 25 -40.73 -15.45 -9.18
C ARG A 25 -39.24 -15.42 -9.44
N GLU A 26 -38.69 -16.54 -9.88
CA GLU A 26 -37.32 -16.63 -10.39
C GLU A 26 -37.09 -15.51 -11.40
N THR A 27 -36.11 -14.66 -11.11
CA THR A 27 -35.60 -13.70 -12.10
C THR A 27 -35.04 -14.54 -13.25
N ASN A 28 -35.59 -14.38 -14.45
CA ASN A 28 -35.02 -15.01 -15.64
C ASN A 28 -33.51 -14.76 -15.64
N THR A 29 -32.72 -15.82 -15.62
CA THR A 29 -31.27 -15.73 -15.83
C THR A 29 -31.07 -15.16 -17.22
N ALA A 30 -30.85 -13.84 -17.30
CA ALA A 30 -30.30 -13.26 -18.49
C ALA A 30 -28.95 -13.94 -18.69
N ALA A 31 -28.84 -14.76 -19.74
CA ALA A 31 -27.56 -15.29 -20.16
C ALA A 31 -26.70 -14.10 -20.58
N ALA A 32 -25.90 -13.59 -19.63
CA ALA A 32 -24.86 -12.64 -19.96
C ALA A 32 -23.93 -13.36 -20.95
N PRO A 33 -23.69 -12.81 -22.15
CA PRO A 33 -22.71 -13.39 -23.05
C PRO A 33 -21.36 -13.44 -22.32
N LEU A 34 -20.63 -14.55 -22.46
CA LEU A 34 -19.32 -14.76 -21.82
C LEU A 34 -18.32 -13.62 -22.14
N ASP A 35 -18.58 -12.87 -23.20
CA ASP A 35 -17.73 -11.78 -23.68
C ASP A 35 -18.16 -10.38 -23.17
N ALA A 36 -19.25 -10.27 -22.39
CA ALA A 36 -19.73 -8.99 -21.86
C ALA A 36 -18.93 -8.48 -20.64
N GLN A 37 -17.97 -9.26 -20.16
CA GLN A 37 -17.11 -8.89 -19.03
C GLN A 37 -15.65 -9.10 -19.40
N THR A 38 -15.12 -8.24 -20.28
CA THR A 38 -13.70 -7.92 -20.17
C THR A 38 -13.60 -6.86 -19.07
N PRO A 39 -13.20 -7.18 -17.81
CA PRO A 39 -12.90 -6.12 -16.87
C PRO A 39 -11.77 -5.33 -17.51
N LYS A 40 -12.08 -4.11 -17.96
CA LYS A 40 -11.03 -3.14 -18.22
C LYS A 40 -10.18 -3.12 -16.95
N PRO A 41 -8.87 -3.39 -17.02
CA PRO A 41 -8.00 -3.25 -15.86
C PRO A 41 -8.32 -1.90 -15.23
N THR A 42 -8.89 -1.95 -14.02
CA THR A 42 -9.26 -0.73 -13.32
C THR A 42 -7.95 -0.02 -13.07
N ALA A 43 -7.86 1.24 -13.48
CA ALA A 43 -6.66 2.03 -13.24
C ALA A 43 -6.27 1.87 -11.77
N PRO A 44 -4.97 1.66 -11.47
CA PRO A 44 -4.53 1.45 -10.09
C PRO A 44 -5.08 2.60 -9.25
N ALA A 45 -5.70 2.25 -8.12
CA ALA A 45 -6.17 3.27 -7.21
C ALA A 45 -4.97 4.12 -6.80
N ALA A 46 -5.14 5.44 -6.74
CA ALA A 46 -4.08 6.33 -6.29
C ALA A 46 -3.54 5.84 -4.93
N LEU A 47 -2.24 5.99 -4.69
CA LEU A 47 -1.55 5.44 -3.50
C LEU A 47 -2.28 5.79 -2.19
N HIS A 48 -2.83 7.00 -2.09
CA HIS A 48 -3.65 7.45 -0.95
C HIS A 48 -4.88 6.55 -0.67
N HIS A 49 -5.47 5.97 -1.72
CA HIS A 49 -6.66 5.12 -1.64
C HIS A 49 -6.31 3.68 -1.26
N LEU A 50 -5.09 3.23 -1.57
CA LEU A 50 -4.54 1.95 -1.12
C LEU A 50 -4.15 2.02 0.35
N LEU A 51 -3.50 3.11 0.76
CA LEU A 51 -3.14 3.39 2.16
C LEU A 51 -4.38 3.36 3.08
N LYS A 52 -5.52 3.90 2.63
CA LYS A 52 -6.77 3.91 3.41
C LYS A 52 -7.43 2.52 3.59
N ARG A 53 -7.07 1.52 2.79
CA ARG A 53 -7.69 0.17 2.83
C ARG A 53 -6.92 -0.82 3.68
N GLN A 54 -5.65 -0.55 4.00
CA GLN A 54 -4.93 -1.36 4.96
C GLN A 54 -5.28 -0.90 6.38
N ASN A 55 -6.01 -1.72 7.11
CA ASN A 55 -6.29 -1.57 8.55
C ASN A 55 -5.05 -1.90 9.42
N ASN A 56 -3.85 -1.71 8.86
CA ASN A 56 -2.57 -1.67 9.56
C ASN A 56 -2.14 -0.21 9.54
N ASP A 57 -1.93 0.40 10.71
CA ASP A 57 -1.53 1.80 10.87
C ASP A 57 -0.14 2.07 10.24
N GLN A 58 -0.08 2.12 8.91
CA GLN A 58 1.13 2.48 8.18
C GLN A 58 1.23 4.00 8.14
N THR A 59 2.08 4.56 9.00
CA THR A 59 2.30 6.00 9.05
C THR A 59 3.21 6.43 7.90
N VAL A 60 2.71 7.35 7.08
CA VAL A 60 3.47 7.98 5.99
C VAL A 60 3.75 9.43 6.37
N LEU A 61 5.02 9.81 6.34
CA LEU A 61 5.50 11.15 6.65
C LEU A 61 6.03 11.80 5.37
N LEU A 62 5.71 13.07 5.15
CA LEU A 62 6.13 13.83 3.98
C LEU A 62 7.05 14.98 4.42
N ALA A 63 8.24 15.06 3.83
CA ALA A 63 9.15 16.18 4.07
C ALA A 63 8.57 17.49 3.52
N PRO A 64 8.80 18.65 4.19
CA PRO A 64 8.32 19.95 3.73
C PRO A 64 8.96 20.40 2.41
N ASP A 65 10.21 20.01 2.17
CA ASP A 65 11.02 20.36 1.00
C ASP A 65 11.73 19.11 0.43
N ASN A 66 12.70 19.34 -0.46
CA ASN A 66 13.51 18.27 -1.06
C ASN A 66 14.65 17.78 -0.14
N THR A 67 14.74 18.30 1.08
CA THR A 67 15.77 17.93 2.07
C THR A 67 15.23 16.86 3.01
N CYS A 68 15.71 15.62 2.85
CA CYS A 68 15.23 14.50 3.67
C CYS A 68 15.89 14.48 5.05
N GLY A 69 17.08 15.05 5.18
CA GLY A 69 17.75 15.15 6.47
C GLY A 69 19.22 15.52 6.32
N TYR A 70 19.91 15.51 7.44
CA TYR A 70 21.33 15.87 7.51
C TYR A 70 22.12 14.72 8.07
N VAL A 71 23.05 14.18 7.31
CA VAL A 71 23.89 13.05 7.73
C VAL A 71 24.67 13.45 8.99
N SER A 72 24.56 12.64 10.03
CA SER A 72 25.10 12.90 11.37
C SER A 72 24.65 14.23 11.99
N GLY A 73 23.52 14.79 11.52
CA GLY A 73 23.02 16.11 11.97
C GLY A 73 23.82 17.31 11.44
N GLN A 74 24.73 17.11 10.48
CA GLN A 74 25.57 18.17 9.94
C GLN A 74 24.87 18.91 8.79
N SER A 75 24.65 20.22 8.93
CA SER A 75 23.97 21.03 7.92
C SER A 75 24.65 21.04 6.55
N ALA A 76 25.96 20.81 6.50
CA ALA A 76 26.75 20.72 5.28
C ALA A 76 26.61 19.35 4.56
N ALA A 77 26.01 18.35 5.20
CA ALA A 77 25.84 17.01 4.67
C ALA A 77 24.35 16.69 4.48
N ALA A 78 23.66 17.54 3.72
CA ALA A 78 22.25 17.35 3.40
C ALA A 78 22.05 16.12 2.51
N TYR A 79 21.13 15.24 2.90
CA TYR A 79 20.60 14.19 2.05
C TYR A 79 19.34 14.72 1.38
N THR A 80 19.38 14.86 0.06
CA THR A 80 18.33 15.52 -0.72
C THR A 80 17.88 14.65 -1.88
N CYS A 81 16.61 14.80 -2.25
CA CYS A 81 16.13 14.24 -3.50
C CYS A 81 16.70 14.97 -4.72
N VAL A 82 17.02 14.20 -5.76
CA VAL A 82 17.39 14.75 -7.07
C VAL A 82 16.14 15.36 -7.70
N GLY A 83 16.21 16.63 -8.12
CA GLY A 83 15.08 17.37 -8.67
C GLY A 83 14.38 18.26 -7.63
N THR A 84 14.12 19.51 -7.99
CA THR A 84 13.58 20.52 -7.06
C THR A 84 12.10 20.34 -6.72
N THR A 85 11.37 19.55 -7.52
CA THR A 85 9.96 19.22 -7.31
C THR A 85 9.77 17.97 -6.47
N ASN A 86 10.84 17.21 -6.24
CA ASN A 86 10.76 15.93 -5.56
C ASN A 86 10.76 16.14 -4.05
N ARG A 87 9.95 15.36 -3.36
CA ARG A 87 9.80 15.41 -1.91
C ARG A 87 10.16 14.07 -1.31
N CYS A 88 10.74 14.10 -0.12
CA CYS A 88 11.07 12.89 0.60
C CYS A 88 9.79 12.34 1.25
N VAL A 89 9.50 11.07 0.98
CA VAL A 89 8.44 10.32 1.63
C VAL A 89 9.07 9.27 2.52
N PHE A 90 8.58 9.18 3.74
CA PHE A 90 9.01 8.17 4.71
C PHE A 90 7.82 7.30 5.07
N VAL A 91 7.95 6.01 4.82
CA VAL A 91 7.03 4.99 5.32
C VAL A 91 7.65 4.43 6.58
N THR A 92 7.04 4.66 7.74
CA THR A 92 7.58 4.15 9.01
C THR A 92 7.48 2.64 9.09
N ALA A 93 8.43 2.02 9.77
CA ALA A 93 8.33 0.60 10.07
C ALA A 93 7.05 0.30 10.88
N PHE A 94 6.48 -0.89 10.66
CA PHE A 94 5.32 -1.42 11.36
C PHE A 94 5.60 -2.86 11.79
N ASP A 95 4.72 -3.47 12.59
CA ASP A 95 4.92 -4.83 13.08
C ASP A 95 5.09 -5.84 11.92
N GLY A 96 6.32 -6.34 11.77
CA GLY A 96 6.70 -7.28 10.71
C GLY A 96 7.07 -6.64 9.36
N GLY A 97 7.11 -5.31 9.25
CA GLY A 97 7.50 -4.58 8.05
C GLY A 97 8.77 -3.73 8.23
N TYR A 98 9.42 -3.40 7.12
CA TYR A 98 10.54 -2.44 7.10
C TYR A 98 10.04 -1.03 6.80
N GLY A 99 10.71 -0.02 7.35
CA GLY A 99 10.49 1.36 6.97
C GLY A 99 11.35 1.73 5.76
N ALA A 100 10.79 2.49 4.83
CA ALA A 100 11.47 2.91 3.61
C ALA A 100 11.38 4.43 3.42
N ALA A 101 12.49 5.06 3.05
CA ALA A 101 12.46 6.40 2.50
C ALA A 101 12.58 6.33 0.97
N GLY A 102 12.01 7.32 0.32
CA GLY A 102 12.11 7.45 -1.12
C GLY A 102 11.90 8.88 -1.56
N CYS A 103 12.38 9.18 -2.75
CA CYS A 103 12.13 10.44 -3.43
C CYS A 103 10.92 10.30 -4.33
N CYS A 104 9.89 11.09 -4.06
CA CYS A 104 8.65 11.07 -4.82
C CYS A 104 8.46 12.35 -5.61
N ASP A 105 8.05 12.18 -6.87
CA ASP A 105 7.41 13.23 -7.64
C ASP A 105 5.87 13.12 -7.52
N ASN A 106 5.13 13.75 -8.42
CA ASN A 106 3.65 13.74 -8.38
C ASN A 106 3.03 12.39 -8.81
N LEU A 107 3.81 11.46 -9.36
CA LEU A 107 3.34 10.24 -10.03
C LEU A 107 4.02 8.99 -9.49
N GLU A 108 5.30 9.07 -9.13
CA GLU A 108 6.13 7.92 -8.79
C GLU A 108 7.08 8.21 -7.63
N CYS A 109 7.37 7.17 -6.85
CA CYS A 109 8.28 7.21 -5.72
C CYS A 109 9.42 6.22 -5.92
N GLY A 110 10.65 6.73 -5.97
CA GLY A 110 11.85 5.91 -6.00
C GLY A 110 12.20 5.39 -4.61
N PHE A 111 11.44 4.41 -4.11
CA PHE A 111 11.78 3.68 -2.90
C PHE A 111 12.84 2.62 -3.20
N ARG A 112 13.81 2.46 -2.30
CA ARG A 112 14.85 1.45 -2.42
C ARG A 112 14.89 0.58 -1.19
N VAL A 113 14.94 -0.73 -1.42
CA VAL A 113 14.89 -1.75 -0.37
C VAL A 113 16.12 -2.63 -0.38
N ALA A 114 16.90 -2.56 -1.45
CA ALA A 114 18.18 -3.21 -1.61
C ALA A 114 19.13 -2.28 -2.37
N CYS A 115 20.42 -2.63 -2.35
CA CYS A 115 21.44 -1.85 -3.01
C CYS A 115 22.69 -2.69 -3.29
N VAL A 116 23.36 -2.41 -4.41
CA VAL A 116 24.51 -3.18 -4.90
C VAL A 116 25.67 -2.27 -5.27
N ASP A 117 26.88 -2.69 -4.90
CA ASP A 117 28.13 -2.01 -5.26
C ASP A 117 28.39 -2.11 -6.77
N TYR A 118 29.16 -1.16 -7.30
CA TYR A 118 29.61 -1.17 -8.70
C TYR A 118 30.27 -2.50 -9.10
N ALA A 119 31.11 -3.04 -8.22
CA ALA A 119 31.84 -4.29 -8.46
C ALA A 119 30.91 -5.51 -8.56
N GLN A 120 29.68 -5.41 -8.03
CA GLN A 120 28.73 -6.51 -8.01
C GLN A 120 27.82 -6.55 -9.24
N LEU A 121 27.73 -5.45 -10.00
CA LEU A 121 26.85 -5.34 -11.18
C LEU A 121 27.15 -6.34 -12.28
N GLU A 122 28.43 -6.63 -12.51
CA GLU A 122 28.91 -7.58 -13.53
C GLU A 122 29.29 -8.94 -12.92
N SER A 123 29.05 -9.11 -11.62
CA SER A 123 29.31 -10.36 -10.91
C SER A 123 28.05 -11.24 -10.90
N SER A 124 28.19 -12.48 -10.42
CA SER A 124 27.03 -13.35 -10.16
C SER A 124 26.09 -12.81 -9.06
N ASP A 125 26.48 -11.76 -8.33
CA ASP A 125 25.67 -11.18 -7.25
C ASP A 125 24.51 -10.31 -7.78
N CYS A 126 24.57 -9.85 -9.03
CA CYS A 126 23.49 -9.09 -9.68
C CYS A 126 23.12 -9.74 -11.02
N ASP A 127 22.18 -10.69 -10.97
CA ASP A 127 21.64 -11.35 -12.15
C ASP A 127 20.69 -10.44 -12.96
N ALA A 128 20.08 -10.98 -14.03
CA ALA A 128 19.12 -10.24 -14.84
C ALA A 128 17.91 -9.71 -14.03
N SER A 129 17.53 -10.40 -12.97
CA SER A 129 16.47 -10.00 -12.05
C SER A 129 16.89 -8.76 -11.26
N CYS A 130 18.09 -8.79 -10.68
CA CYS A 130 18.70 -7.62 -10.05
C CYS A 130 18.78 -6.44 -11.03
N GLN A 131 19.33 -6.64 -12.23
CA GLN A 131 19.49 -5.58 -13.23
C GLN A 131 18.18 -4.88 -13.60
N SER A 132 17.08 -5.63 -13.68
CA SER A 132 15.74 -5.09 -14.01
C SER A 132 14.94 -4.57 -12.81
N ASP A 133 15.34 -4.87 -11.57
CA ASP A 133 14.64 -4.43 -10.36
C ASP A 133 14.83 -2.93 -10.09
N THR A 134 13.74 -2.17 -10.10
CA THR A 134 13.75 -0.73 -9.83
C THR A 134 13.81 -0.37 -8.34
N PHE A 135 13.57 -1.33 -7.44
CA PHE A 135 13.67 -1.13 -5.99
C PHE A 135 15.09 -1.40 -5.44
N THR A 136 16.02 -1.81 -6.30
CA THR A 136 17.43 -2.00 -5.95
C THR A 136 18.27 -0.86 -6.49
N GLU A 137 18.93 -0.11 -5.59
CA GLU A 137 19.91 0.91 -5.95
C GLU A 137 21.14 0.26 -6.57
N LYS A 138 21.58 0.75 -7.72
CA LYS A 138 22.72 0.20 -8.45
C LYS A 138 23.77 1.28 -8.62
N CYS A 139 24.91 1.11 -7.96
CA CYS A 139 25.99 2.06 -8.08
C CYS A 139 26.75 1.85 -9.40
N THR A 140 26.27 2.49 -10.47
CA THR A 140 26.81 2.35 -11.84
C THR A 140 27.94 3.32 -12.17
N LEU A 141 28.28 4.24 -11.26
CA LEU A 141 29.33 5.23 -11.47
C LEU A 141 30.58 4.88 -10.67
N SER A 142 31.72 4.78 -11.36
CA SER A 142 33.01 4.49 -10.73
C SER A 142 33.47 5.55 -9.73
N ALA A 143 32.94 6.78 -9.82
CA ALA A 143 33.21 7.87 -8.87
C ALA A 143 32.49 7.69 -7.52
N VAL A 144 31.38 6.94 -7.49
CA VAL A 144 30.59 6.63 -6.29
C VAL A 144 30.25 5.13 -6.27
N PRO A 145 31.26 4.24 -6.17
CA PRO A 145 31.07 2.83 -6.47
C PRO A 145 30.48 2.04 -5.30
N PHE A 146 30.33 2.64 -4.12
CA PHE A 146 29.94 1.95 -2.91
C PHE A 146 28.50 2.25 -2.53
N CYS A 147 27.76 1.18 -2.30
CA CYS A 147 26.45 1.18 -1.73
C CYS A 147 26.53 1.44 -0.21
N ASN A 148 25.87 2.50 0.25
CA ASN A 148 25.74 2.83 1.66
C ASN A 148 24.26 2.91 2.06
N THR A 149 24.02 2.73 3.36
CA THR A 149 22.68 2.85 3.96
C THR A 149 22.56 4.14 4.75
N ILE A 150 21.41 4.81 4.62
CA ILE A 150 21.01 5.93 5.47
C ILE A 150 19.81 5.51 6.32
N GLU A 151 19.79 5.95 7.58
CA GLU A 151 18.72 5.65 8.54
C GLU A 151 18.10 6.96 9.06
N PHE A 152 16.77 6.99 9.06
CA PHE A 152 15.93 8.06 9.59
C PHE A 152 15.14 7.57 10.81
N ALA A 153 14.48 8.49 11.50
CA ALA A 153 13.63 8.15 12.64
C ALA A 153 12.47 7.23 12.23
N GLY A 154 11.99 6.39 13.15
CA GLY A 154 10.87 5.47 12.90
C GLY A 154 11.23 4.19 12.16
N GLY A 155 12.49 3.75 12.26
CA GLY A 155 12.97 2.51 11.62
C GLY A 155 12.99 2.59 10.10
N VAL A 156 13.18 3.80 9.57
CA VAL A 156 13.13 4.08 8.14
C VAL A 156 14.54 4.07 7.56
N THR A 157 14.76 3.32 6.49
CA THR A 157 16.05 3.26 5.80
C THR A 157 15.92 3.56 4.31
N ASP A 158 17.03 3.99 3.72
CA ASP A 158 17.18 4.13 2.27
C ASP A 158 18.64 3.85 1.91
N TYR A 159 18.92 3.75 0.61
CA TYR A 159 20.22 3.44 0.06
C TYR A 159 20.70 4.51 -0.90
N PHE A 160 22.01 4.67 -0.99
CA PHE A 160 22.62 5.62 -1.91
C PHE A 160 24.06 5.24 -2.24
N CYS A 161 24.51 5.71 -3.39
CA CYS A 161 25.87 5.50 -3.85
C CYS A 161 26.83 6.57 -3.31
N ASN A 162 28.00 6.15 -2.86
CA ASN A 162 29.02 7.00 -2.26
C ASN A 162 30.42 6.62 -2.75
N SER A 163 31.35 7.58 -2.68
CA SER A 163 32.77 7.38 -2.99
C SER A 163 33.52 6.66 -1.88
N LEU A 164 32.93 6.60 -0.67
CA LEU A 164 33.49 5.90 0.48
C LEU A 164 32.57 4.75 0.91
N ARG A 165 33.17 3.58 1.12
CA ARG A 165 32.48 2.43 1.71
C ARG A 165 32.21 2.69 3.18
N VAL A 166 30.93 2.74 3.55
CA VAL A 166 30.51 2.83 4.94
C VAL A 166 29.61 1.64 5.26
N SER A 167 30.11 0.71 6.07
CA SER A 167 29.39 -0.51 6.44
C SER A 167 28.29 -0.29 7.49
N THR A 168 28.25 0.89 8.11
CA THR A 168 27.27 1.24 9.15
C THR A 168 26.25 2.23 8.59
N ALA A 169 24.98 2.03 8.91
CA ALA A 169 23.93 2.96 8.50
C ALA A 169 24.22 4.37 9.04
N GLN A 170 24.21 5.35 8.14
CA GLN A 170 24.46 6.74 8.47
C GLN A 170 23.16 7.37 8.95
N ARG A 171 23.11 7.84 10.20
CA ARG A 171 21.89 8.48 10.71
C ARG A 171 21.69 9.86 10.11
N ALA A 172 20.48 10.14 9.65
CA ALA A 172 20.04 11.46 9.24
C ALA A 172 18.76 11.84 9.99
N PRO A 173 18.86 12.57 11.12
CA PRO A 173 17.67 13.10 11.78
C PRO A 173 16.92 14.03 10.82
N HIS A 174 15.64 13.73 10.58
CA HIS A 174 14.76 14.57 9.77
C HIS A 174 14.16 15.71 10.61
N LEU A 175 13.93 16.86 9.98
CA LEU A 175 13.18 17.99 10.54
C LEU A 175 11.68 17.75 10.28
N ILE A 176 11.07 16.77 10.94
CA ILE A 176 9.66 16.44 10.69
C ILE A 176 8.76 17.47 11.37
N ASN A 177 8.02 18.24 10.58
CA ASN A 177 6.72 18.76 11.02
C ASN A 177 5.77 17.55 11.02
N LYS A 178 5.40 17.04 12.19
CA LYS A 178 4.53 15.86 12.33
C LYS A 178 3.12 16.14 11.79
N GLU A 179 2.89 15.98 10.51
CA GLU A 179 1.53 15.82 9.97
C GLU A 179 1.22 14.32 9.91
N THR A 180 0.56 13.84 10.96
CA THR A 180 0.04 12.47 11.02
C THR A 180 -1.22 12.42 10.15
N LEU A 181 -1.12 11.84 8.95
CA LEU A 181 -2.29 11.50 8.15
C LEU A 181 -2.98 10.30 8.80
N ARG A 182 -4.11 10.55 9.49
CA ARG A 182 -5.04 9.54 10.00
C ARG A 182 -6.14 9.26 8.97
#